data_AF-A0A529YAH4-F1
#
_entry.id   AF-A0A529YAH4-F1
#
_cell.length_a   1.000
_cell.length_b   1.000
_cell.length_c   1.000
_cell.angle_alpha   90.00
_cell.angle_beta   90.00
_cell.angle_gamma   90.00
#
_symmetry.space_group_name_H-M   'P 1'
#
loop_
_entity.id
_entity.type
_entity.pdbx_description
1 polymer ?
#
loop_
_entity_poly.entity_id
_entity_poly.type
_entity_poly.pdbx_seq_one_letter_code
_entity_poly.pdbx_strand_id
1 'polypeptide(L)'
;MFEGFSPIYVVYAAAALTGIMIAEGLYLLYAGRSDKRMAINRRMKLAENKISQEQVLIQLRKERGIDGRSSVFSLDRFRALRTQSGMTTPLPKFLMITSGIAFALALLTIWKGLPLLFGLILFLILLPVLPVMAMRFMRKRRHKRFG
;
A
#
# COMPACT_ATOMS: atom_id res chain seq x y z
N MET A 1 -7.05 -34.93 -30.56
CA MET A 1 -5.78 -34.19 -30.80
C MET A 1 -5.26 -33.58 -29.49
N PHE A 2 -5.03 -34.38 -28.44
CA PHE A 2 -4.34 -33.96 -27.20
C PHE A 2 -3.75 -35.18 -26.45
N GLU A 3 -3.19 -36.18 -27.15
CA GLU A 3 -2.59 -37.38 -26.52
C GLU A 3 -1.10 -37.20 -26.15
N GLY A 4 -0.72 -36.03 -25.61
CA GLY A 4 0.68 -35.75 -25.25
C GLY A 4 0.90 -34.69 -24.17
N PHE A 5 -0.17 -34.16 -23.56
CA PHE A 5 -0.04 -33.16 -22.50
C PHE A 5 0.28 -33.84 -21.17
N SER A 6 1.57 -34.10 -20.95
CA SER A 6 2.08 -34.45 -19.62
C SER A 6 1.90 -33.25 -18.69
N PRO A 7 1.37 -33.42 -17.46
CA PRO A 7 1.26 -32.37 -16.44
C PRO A 7 2.56 -31.61 -16.19
N ILE A 8 3.70 -32.23 -16.51
CA ILE A 8 5.03 -31.65 -16.38
C ILE A 8 5.20 -30.38 -17.22
N TYR A 9 4.59 -30.32 -18.41
CA TYR A 9 4.65 -29.12 -19.28
C TYR A 9 3.87 -27.95 -18.68
N VAL A 10 2.76 -28.22 -18.00
CA VAL A 10 1.98 -27.20 -17.29
C VAL A 10 2.79 -26.63 -16.13
N VAL A 11 3.49 -27.50 -15.38
CA VAL A 11 4.37 -27.07 -14.28
C VAL A 11 5.53 -26.22 -14.81
N TYR A 12 6.18 -26.61 -15.91
CA TYR A 12 7.26 -25.81 -16.51
C TYR A 12 6.77 -24.47 -17.06
N ALA A 13 5.61 -24.44 -17.72
CA ALA A 13 5.01 -23.20 -18.22
C ALA A 13 4.64 -22.25 -17.06
N ALA A 14 4.07 -22.79 -15.97
CA ALA A 14 3.76 -22.01 -14.78
C ALA A 14 5.03 -21.48 -14.09
N ALA A 15 6.09 -22.29 -13.99
CA ALA A 15 7.37 -21.87 -13.44
C ALA A 15 8.00 -20.73 -14.26
N ALA A 16 7.97 -20.84 -15.60
CA ALA A 16 8.47 -19.81 -16.50
C ALA A 16 7.67 -18.50 -16.37
N LEU A 17 6.34 -18.57 -16.36
CA LEU A 17 5.48 -17.39 -16.16
C LEU A 17 5.73 -16.71 -14.80
N THR A 18 5.88 -17.52 -13.75
CA THR A 18 6.18 -16.99 -12.41
C THR A 18 7.54 -16.28 -12.39
N GLY A 19 8.55 -16.84 -13.06
CA GLY A 19 9.86 -16.20 -13.20
C GLY A 19 9.79 -14.84 -13.90
N ILE A 20 9.03 -14.74 -14.99
CA ILE A 20 8.81 -13.47 -15.72
C ILE A 20 8.12 -12.45 -14.81
N MET A 21 7.05 -12.83 -14.11
CA MET A 21 6.33 -11.94 -13.19
C MET A 21 7.22 -11.44 -12.05
N ILE A 22 8.10 -12.28 -11.52
CA ILE A 22 9.08 -11.89 -10.50
C ILE A 22 10.09 -10.88 -11.08
N ALA A 23 10.62 -11.13 -12.28
CA ALA A 23 11.55 -10.23 -12.94
C ALA A 23 10.94 -8.85 -13.20
N GLU A 24 9.71 -8.81 -13.71
CA GLU A 24 8.96 -7.55 -13.90
C GLU A 24 8.68 -6.85 -12.57
N GLY A 25 8.31 -7.60 -11.53
CA GLY A 25 8.13 -7.07 -10.18
C GLY A 25 9.40 -6.41 -9.63
N LEU A 26 10.56 -7.05 -9.79
CA LEU A 26 11.85 -6.50 -9.39
C LEU A 26 12.23 -5.26 -10.21
N TYR A 27 11.99 -5.28 -11.54
CA TYR A 27 12.24 -4.14 -12.41
C TYR A 27 11.41 -2.91 -11.99
N LEU A 28 10.10 -3.09 -11.75
CA LEU A 28 9.22 -2.01 -11.31
C LEU A 28 9.61 -1.46 -9.93
N LEU A 29 10.02 -2.32 -9.00
CA LEU A 29 10.51 -1.90 -7.68
C LEU A 29 11.79 -1.08 -7.75
N TYR A 30 12.70 -1.42 -8.68
CA TYR A 30 13.92 -0.66 -8.92
C TYR A 30 13.64 0.67 -9.62
N ALA A 31 12.83 0.65 -10.68
CA ALA A 31 12.47 1.82 -11.50
C ALA A 31 11.70 2.89 -10.70
N GLY A 32 10.86 2.51 -9.73
CA GLY A 32 10.09 3.45 -8.90
C GLY A 32 10.94 4.40 -8.03
N ARG A 33 12.26 4.20 -7.91
CA ARG A 33 13.16 5.18 -7.28
C ARG A 33 13.38 6.43 -8.15
N SER A 34 13.28 6.31 -9.48
CA SER A 34 13.45 7.42 -10.43
C SER A 34 12.33 8.47 -10.30
N ASP A 35 11.10 8.00 -10.09
CA ASP A 35 9.90 8.86 -9.97
C ASP A 35 10.00 9.90 -8.85
N LYS A 36 10.72 9.58 -7.76
CA LYS A 36 10.91 10.53 -6.65
C LYS A 36 11.67 11.78 -7.07
N ARG A 37 12.69 11.65 -7.93
CA ARG A 37 13.47 12.78 -8.43
C ARG A 37 12.65 13.62 -9.41
N MET A 38 11.90 12.95 -10.30
CA MET A 38 11.00 13.63 -11.25
C MET A 38 9.90 14.44 -10.56
N ALA A 39 9.34 13.94 -9.45
CA ALA A 39 8.30 14.64 -8.68
C ALA A 39 8.79 15.93 -7.99
N ILE A 40 10.07 15.98 -7.57
CA ILE A 40 10.67 17.18 -6.99
C ILE A 40 10.88 18.24 -8.08
N ASN A 41 11.44 17.85 -9.22
CA ASN A 41 11.67 18.74 -10.35
C ASN A 41 10.35 19.33 -10.89
N ARG A 42 9.25 18.56 -10.86
CA ARG A 42 7.94 19.06 -11.32
C ARG A 42 7.34 20.13 -10.40
N ARG A 43 7.55 20.06 -9.08
CA ARG A 43 7.12 21.11 -8.14
C ARG A 43 7.87 22.42 -8.37
N MET A 44 9.18 22.34 -8.59
CA MET A 44 10.02 23.49 -8.92
C MET A 44 9.60 24.11 -10.26
N LYS A 45 9.37 23.28 -11.29
CA LYS A 45 8.93 23.72 -12.62
C LYS A 45 7.56 24.42 -12.61
N LEU A 46 6.64 24.03 -11.72
CA LEU A 46 5.34 24.69 -11.58
C LEU A 46 5.41 25.98 -10.75
N ALA A 47 6.30 26.06 -9.76
CA ALA A 47 6.53 27.28 -8.99
C ALA A 47 7.22 28.37 -9.83
N GLU A 48 8.04 27.99 -10.80
CA GLU A 48 8.75 28.89 -11.71
C GLU A 48 7.82 29.63 -12.69
N ASN A 49 6.65 29.06 -12.98
CA ASN A 49 5.64 29.64 -13.88
C ASN A 49 4.76 30.74 -13.25
N LYS A 50 5.20 31.38 -12.14
CA LYS A 50 4.48 32.46 -11.44
C LYS A 50 3.02 32.14 -11.02
N ILE A 51 2.71 30.87 -10.82
CA ILE A 51 1.42 30.43 -10.30
C ILE A 51 1.42 30.57 -8.77
N SER A 52 0.37 31.14 -8.19
CA SER A 52 0.22 31.21 -6.72
C SER A 52 0.35 29.81 -6.11
N GLN A 53 1.06 29.68 -4.97
CA GLN A 53 1.33 28.38 -4.33
C GLN A 53 0.07 27.52 -4.16
N GLU A 54 -1.07 28.14 -3.93
CA GLU A 54 -2.36 27.47 -3.79
C GLU A 54 -2.83 26.78 -5.08
N GLN A 55 -2.69 27.44 -6.23
CA GLN A 55 -3.04 26.89 -7.53
C GLN A 55 -2.10 25.74 -7.94
N VAL A 56 -0.81 25.83 -7.58
CA VAL A 56 0.14 24.71 -7.74
C VAL A 56 -0.30 23.49 -6.92
N LEU A 57 -0.76 23.70 -5.68
CA LEU A 57 -1.25 22.60 -4.83
C LEU A 57 -2.55 21.98 -5.33
N ILE A 58 -3.45 22.77 -5.92
CA ILE A 58 -4.69 22.27 -6.55
C ILE A 58 -4.36 21.43 -7.78
N GLN A 59 -3.47 21.91 -8.65
CA GLN A 59 -3.05 21.17 -9.85
C GLN A 59 -2.34 19.85 -9.48
N LEU A 60 -1.45 19.87 -8.48
CA LEU A 60 -0.80 18.65 -7.98
C LEU A 60 -1.79 17.66 -7.33
N ARG A 61 -2.90 18.13 -6.74
CA ARG A 61 -3.97 17.27 -6.22
C ARG A 61 -4.73 16.59 -7.35
N LYS A 62 -5.07 17.34 -8.40
CA LYS A 62 -5.76 16.87 -9.60
C LYS A 62 -4.92 15.83 -10.36
N GLU A 63 -3.62 16.08 -10.53
CA GLU A 63 -2.68 15.15 -11.16
C GLU A 63 -2.48 13.83 -10.38
N ARG A 64 -2.73 13.83 -9.06
CA ARG A 64 -2.58 12.65 -8.20
C ARG A 64 -3.86 11.85 -8.02
N GLY A 65 -4.94 12.21 -8.73
CA GLY A 65 -6.24 11.55 -8.60
C GLY A 65 -6.83 11.65 -7.18
N ILE A 66 -6.43 12.66 -6.40
CA ILE A 66 -7.00 12.95 -5.07
C ILE A 66 -8.22 13.87 -5.25
N ASP A 67 -8.97 13.68 -6.33
CA ASP A 67 -10.31 14.24 -6.43
C ASP A 67 -11.20 13.31 -5.61
N GLY A 68 -11.90 13.86 -4.62
CA GLY A 68 -12.65 13.12 -3.58
C GLY A 68 -13.83 12.28 -4.07
N ARG A 69 -13.82 11.85 -5.34
CA ARG A 69 -14.85 11.07 -6.03
C ARG A 69 -14.56 9.57 -6.07
N SER A 70 -13.51 9.09 -5.41
CA SER A 70 -13.16 7.67 -5.41
C SER A 70 -14.10 6.83 -4.54
N SER A 71 -14.55 5.71 -5.10
CA SER A 71 -15.41 4.72 -4.44
C SER A 71 -14.82 4.22 -3.13
N VAL A 72 -15.69 3.83 -2.18
CA VAL A 72 -15.33 3.39 -0.82
C VAL A 72 -14.29 2.26 -0.82
N PHE A 73 -14.30 1.42 -1.86
CA PHE A 73 -13.42 0.26 -2.07
C PHE A 73 -12.32 0.46 -3.12
N SER A 74 -12.13 1.67 -3.68
CA SER A 74 -11.09 1.88 -4.70
C SER A 74 -9.68 1.81 -4.09
N LEU A 75 -8.76 1.16 -4.82
CA LEU A 75 -7.33 1.14 -4.48
C LEU A 75 -6.72 2.55 -4.38
N ASP A 76 -7.32 3.53 -5.06
CA ASP A 76 -6.92 4.94 -5.01
C ASP A 76 -7.18 5.56 -3.65
N ARG A 77 -8.22 5.11 -2.93
CA ARG A 77 -8.48 5.57 -1.56
C ARG A 77 -7.42 5.08 -0.59
N PHE A 78 -6.91 3.86 -0.77
CA PHE A 78 -5.78 3.33 0.02
C PHE A 78 -4.49 4.09 -0.29
N ARG A 79 -4.21 4.35 -1.57
CA ARG A 79 -3.08 5.19 -2.00
C ARG A 79 -3.18 6.60 -1.43
N ALA A 80 -4.35 7.23 -1.51
CA ALA A 80 -4.61 8.54 -0.93
C ALA A 80 -4.45 8.53 0.59
N LEU A 81 -4.94 7.49 1.29
CA LEU A 81 -4.77 7.35 2.74
C LEU A 81 -3.29 7.23 3.12
N ARG A 82 -2.50 6.47 2.35
CA ARG A 82 -1.04 6.36 2.53
C ARG A 82 -0.34 7.70 2.29
N THR A 83 -0.73 8.45 1.26
CA THR A 83 -0.14 9.76 0.98
C THR A 83 -0.52 10.78 2.06
N GLN A 84 -1.78 10.77 2.52
CA GLN A 84 -2.30 11.69 3.53
C GLN A 84 -1.83 11.38 4.95
N SER A 85 -1.61 10.10 5.29
CA SER A 85 -1.06 9.73 6.60
C SER A 85 0.37 10.23 6.80
N GLY A 86 1.06 10.63 5.72
CA GLY A 86 2.42 11.15 5.80
C GLY A 86 3.46 10.10 6.14
N MET A 87 3.13 8.84 5.91
CA MET A 87 3.99 7.73 6.31
C MET A 87 5.27 7.71 5.47
N THR A 88 6.41 7.93 6.12
CA THR A 88 7.74 7.91 5.49
C THR A 88 8.31 6.50 5.40
N THR A 89 7.74 5.53 6.13
CA THR A 89 8.19 4.14 6.14
C THR A 89 7.77 3.38 4.87
N PRO A 90 8.63 2.47 4.37
CA PRO A 90 8.27 1.56 3.28
C PRO A 90 7.02 0.74 3.63
N LEU A 91 6.13 0.50 2.65
CA LEU A 91 4.91 -0.28 2.85
C LEU A 91 5.18 -1.67 3.46
N PRO A 92 6.17 -2.46 2.98
CA PRO A 92 6.42 -3.78 3.55
C PRO A 92 6.82 -3.72 5.02
N LYS A 93 7.68 -2.76 5.41
CA LYS A 93 8.11 -2.57 6.80
C LYS A 93 6.94 -2.20 7.71
N PHE A 94 6.06 -1.31 7.24
CA PHE A 94 4.85 -0.95 7.99
C PHE A 94 3.91 -2.15 8.18
N LEU A 95 3.63 -2.87 7.09
CA LEU A 95 2.75 -4.04 7.14
C LEU A 95 3.31 -5.12 8.07
N MET A 96 4.61 -5.41 8.00
CA MET A 96 5.31 -6.36 8.87
C MET A 96 5.15 -6.00 10.36
N ILE A 97 5.28 -4.71 10.71
CA ILE A 97 5.07 -4.25 12.09
C ILE A 97 3.62 -4.44 12.50
N THR A 98 2.66 -4.02 11.67
CA THR A 98 1.23 -4.15 12.01
C THR A 98 0.74 -5.60 12.07
N SER A 99 1.26 -6.47 11.20
CA SER A 99 0.95 -7.91 11.23
C SER A 99 1.61 -8.58 12.43
N GLY A 100 2.83 -8.18 12.81
CA GLY A 100 3.47 -8.64 14.03
C GLY A 100 2.68 -8.26 15.28
N ILE A 101 2.13 -7.04 15.33
CA ILE A 101 1.24 -6.60 16.43
C ILE A 101 -0.07 -7.41 16.42
N ALA A 102 -0.69 -7.63 15.25
CA ALA A 102 -1.89 -8.45 15.13
C ALA A 102 -1.66 -9.87 15.67
N PHE A 103 -0.51 -10.46 15.32
CA PHE A 103 -0.12 -11.80 15.74
C PHE A 103 0.14 -11.87 17.25
N ALA A 104 0.86 -10.89 17.81
CA ALA A 104 1.10 -10.81 19.24
C ALA A 104 -0.20 -10.67 20.04
N LEU A 105 -1.16 -9.88 19.57
CA LEU A 105 -2.48 -9.75 20.19
C LEU A 105 -3.27 -11.07 20.14
N ALA A 106 -3.24 -11.77 19.01
CA ALA A 106 -3.88 -13.08 18.89
C ALA A 106 -3.27 -14.11 19.87
N LEU A 107 -1.94 -14.19 19.94
CA LEU A 107 -1.25 -15.07 20.90
C LEU A 107 -1.58 -14.72 22.35
N LEU A 108 -1.59 -13.43 22.70
CA LEU A 108 -1.95 -12.99 24.05
C LEU A 108 -3.37 -13.40 24.42
N THR A 109 -4.32 -13.28 23.49
CA THR A 109 -5.71 -13.68 23.75
C THR A 109 -5.84 -15.18 23.95
N ILE A 110 -5.15 -15.98 23.13
CA ILE A 110 -5.11 -17.45 23.29
C ILE A 110 -4.50 -17.82 24.65
N TRP A 111 -3.39 -17.16 25.03
CA TRP A 111 -2.74 -17.40 26.32
C TRP A 111 -3.62 -17.04 27.52
N LYS A 112 -4.51 -16.04 27.37
CA LYS A 112 -5.52 -15.67 28.38
C LYS A 112 -6.72 -16.64 28.45
N GLY A 113 -6.71 -17.72 27.67
CA GLY A 113 -7.74 -18.76 27.70
C GLY A 113 -8.78 -18.65 26.59
N LEU A 114 -8.59 -17.77 25.59
CA LEU A 114 -9.45 -17.76 24.41
C LEU A 114 -9.21 -19.04 23.58
N PRO A 115 -10.25 -19.75 23.11
CA PRO A 115 -10.05 -20.93 22.27
C PRO A 115 -9.31 -20.57 20.98
N LEU A 116 -8.47 -21.50 20.50
CA LEU A 116 -7.61 -21.31 19.32
C LEU A 116 -8.37 -20.78 18.09
N LEU A 117 -9.59 -21.30 17.88
CA LEU A 117 -10.48 -20.92 16.78
C LEU A 117 -10.84 -19.43 16.82
N PHE A 118 -11.21 -18.91 17.99
CA PHE A 118 -11.52 -17.49 18.17
C PHE A 118 -10.27 -16.61 18.06
N GLY A 119 -9.12 -17.10 18.53
CA GLY A 119 -7.83 -16.40 18.35
C GLY A 119 -7.43 -16.25 16.87
N LEU A 120 -7.65 -17.28 16.06
CA LEU A 120 -7.40 -17.24 14.61
C LEU A 120 -8.36 -16.29 13.88
N ILE A 121 -9.66 -16.31 14.24
CA ILE A 121 -10.65 -15.38 13.68
C ILE A 121 -10.26 -13.94 14.03
N LEU A 122 -9.88 -13.69 15.29
CA LEU A 122 -9.42 -12.38 15.73
C LEU A 122 -8.18 -11.91 14.95
N PHE A 123 -7.21 -12.81 14.73
CA PHE A 123 -6.03 -12.51 13.93
C PHE A 123 -6.40 -12.10 12.50
N LEU A 124 -7.25 -12.88 11.83
CA LEU A 124 -7.69 -12.61 10.46
C LEU A 124 -8.39 -11.25 10.33
N ILE A 125 -9.16 -10.84 11.35
CA ILE A 125 -9.82 -9.53 11.39
C ILE A 125 -8.81 -8.41 11.66
N LEU A 126 -7.88 -8.60 12.60
CA LEU A 126 -6.89 -7.58 12.97
C LEU A 126 -5.90 -7.28 11.85
N LEU A 127 -5.62 -8.28 10.99
CA LEU A 127 -4.63 -8.20 9.91
C LEU A 127 -4.90 -7.04 8.92
N PRO A 128 -6.12 -6.85 8.38
CA PRO A 128 -6.46 -5.66 7.59
C PRO A 128 -6.87 -4.45 8.44
N VAL A 129 -7.45 -4.66 9.63
CA VAL A 129 -8.03 -3.57 10.43
C VAL A 129 -6.95 -2.68 11.05
N LEU A 130 -5.92 -3.26 11.66
CA LEU A 130 -4.83 -2.52 12.30
C LEU A 130 -4.09 -1.55 11.36
N PRO A 131 -3.60 -1.96 10.17
CA PRO A 131 -2.90 -1.04 9.29
C PRO A 131 -3.79 0.12 8.82
N VAL A 132 -5.06 -0.15 8.52
CA VAL A 132 -6.02 0.89 8.12
C VAL A 132 -6.31 1.84 9.26
N MET A 133 -6.52 1.33 10.47
CA MET A 133 -6.78 2.14 11.66
C MET A 133 -5.58 3.02 12.02
N ALA A 134 -4.37 2.47 12.00
CA ALA A 134 -3.14 3.22 12.24
C ALA A 134 -2.96 4.35 11.21
N MET A 135 -3.16 4.08 9.92
CA MET A 135 -3.08 5.13 8.89
C MET A 135 -4.15 6.22 9.05
N ARG A 136 -5.38 5.85 9.44
CA ARG A 136 -6.44 6.82 9.75
C ARG A 136 -6.08 7.69 10.95
N PHE A 137 -5.50 7.11 12.00
CA PHE A 137 -5.05 7.84 13.17
C PHE A 137 -3.93 8.83 12.84
N MET A 138 -2.92 8.39 12.07
CA MET A 138 -1.84 9.26 11.58
C MET A 138 -2.37 10.41 10.73
N ARG A 139 -3.30 10.13 9.81
CA ARG A 139 -3.99 11.16 9.02
C ARG A 139 -4.69 12.18 9.92
N LYS A 140 -5.50 11.74 10.89
CA LYS A 140 -6.21 12.63 11.83
C LYS A 140 -5.23 13.50 12.61
N ARG A 141 -4.14 12.91 13.12
CA ARG A 141 -3.10 13.64 13.88
C ARG A 141 -2.41 14.71 13.02
N ARG A 142 -2.17 14.42 11.75
CA ARG A 142 -1.58 15.36 10.80
C ARG A 142 -2.53 16.50 10.47
N HIS A 143 -3.80 16.20 10.18
CA HIS A 143 -4.80 17.23 9.92
C HIS A 143 -4.99 18.17 11.11
N LYS A 144 -4.95 17.66 12.36
CA LYS A 144 -4.97 18.52 13.56
C LYS A 144 -3.76 19.45 13.73
N ARG A 145 -2.61 19.13 13.09
CA ARG A 145 -1.36 19.90 13.23
C ARG A 145 -1.15 20.92 12.12
N PHE A 146 -1.75 20.70 10.96
CA PHE A 146 -1.46 21.44 9.72
C PHE A 146 -2.73 21.88 8.98
N GLY A 147 -3.91 21.65 9.55
CA GLY A 147 -5.21 22.00 8.99
C GLY A 147 -6.09 22.63 10.05
#